data_AF-A0A968WC69-F1
#
_entry.id   AF-A0A968WC69-F1
#
_cell.length_a   1.000
_cell.length_b   1.000
_cell.length_c   1.000
_cell.angle_alpha   90.00
_cell.angle_beta   90.00
_cell.angle_gamma   90.00
#
_symmetry.space_group_name_H-M   'P 1'
#
loop_
_entity.id
_entity.type
_entity.pdbx_description
1 polymer ?
#
loop_
_entity_poly.entity_id
_entity_poly.type
_entity_poly.pdbx_seq_one_letter_code
_entity_poly.pdbx_strand_id
1 'polypeptide(L)'
;MFTFNRIQGDKANNIEQSIAAYQAALEVYTREAFPYEWAKMQKWLGNAYLNRIQGNKIENTQFAITAHEAAINGAEFLREQIISEDTAKQKLAEEWTNSYIGIVQAYLELGDFTKAIEYAERSKTRNLVELILKRDSKIIFPPDVFAQLEQLRDKITTGQDKIQNATDENHKLLAEHLQKLRQQRNELQDRYLPVAYGFKLDKFQATLDEQTTIIEWYFTRAGFETFIITRNSIQWLGISKLGKIKYLANWIKEYLNAYYEAKIEWINSLAFQLNNFAEILQLEEILKLIPKNCTRLVLIPHVFLHLFPIHVLPLSNGELLYERFPDGVSYAPSLQILQQLQIRDRPDFQNLFAIQNPTGDLNYTDLEVQVIQSYFNNANILKKSAATLTAINDSDLNTYHCAHFSCHGYFNLTNPGKSALILANSPPQKYQQTPILNATLICEKEKLMI
;
A
#
# COMPACT_ATOMS: atom_id res chain seq x y z
N MET A 1 -2.71 -13.25 23.52
CA MET A 1 -1.65 -13.20 24.55
C MET A 1 -0.48 -14.02 24.00
N PHE A 2 0.73 -13.44 23.93
CA PHE A 2 1.90 -13.97 23.23
C PHE A 2 2.59 -15.13 23.99
N THR A 3 2.13 -16.36 23.83
CA THR A 3 2.74 -17.53 24.51
C THR A 3 4.12 -17.92 23.95
N PHE A 4 4.43 -17.63 22.68
CA PHE A 4 5.74 -17.96 22.08
C PHE A 4 6.90 -17.05 22.54
N ASN A 5 6.60 -15.90 23.16
CA ASN A 5 7.58 -14.95 23.69
C ASN A 5 7.81 -15.10 25.22
N ARG A 6 7.38 -16.20 25.84
CA ARG A 6 7.70 -16.46 27.25
C ARG A 6 9.21 -16.62 27.42
N ILE A 7 9.80 -15.77 28.27
CA ILE A 7 11.22 -15.80 28.69
C ILE A 7 11.48 -16.95 29.71
N GLN A 8 10.42 -17.53 30.28
CA GLN A 8 10.50 -18.70 31.17
C GLN A 8 10.13 -20.00 30.44
N GLY A 9 11.02 -20.99 30.51
CA GLY A 9 10.90 -22.31 29.87
C GLY A 9 11.76 -22.44 28.60
N ASP A 10 11.91 -23.66 28.10
CA ASP A 10 12.58 -23.91 26.81
C ASP A 10 11.70 -23.38 25.66
N LYS A 11 12.25 -22.46 24.85
CA LYS A 11 11.56 -21.83 23.71
C LYS A 11 10.99 -22.86 22.75
N ALA A 12 11.70 -23.98 22.52
CA ALA A 12 11.21 -25.03 21.64
C ALA A 12 9.92 -25.65 22.18
N ASN A 13 9.89 -26.01 23.46
CA ASN A 13 8.71 -26.59 24.11
C ASN A 13 7.52 -25.61 24.15
N ASN A 14 7.77 -24.31 24.38
CA ASN A 14 6.72 -23.30 24.37
C ASN A 14 6.03 -23.17 23.00
N ILE A 15 6.78 -23.35 21.90
CA ILE A 15 6.22 -23.31 20.54
C ILE A 15 5.38 -24.55 20.27
N GLU A 16 5.88 -25.75 20.61
CA GLU A 16 5.10 -26.98 20.41
C GLU A 16 3.78 -26.97 21.21
N GLN A 17 3.82 -26.51 22.47
CA GLN A 17 2.59 -26.35 23.26
C GLN A 17 1.63 -25.33 22.66
N SER A 18 2.15 -24.24 22.10
CA SER A 18 1.31 -23.24 21.42
C SER A 18 0.66 -23.82 20.16
N ILE A 19 1.41 -24.57 19.35
CA ILE A 19 0.88 -25.26 18.16
C ILE A 19 -0.25 -26.21 18.55
N ALA A 20 -0.03 -27.08 19.55
CA ALA A 20 -1.04 -28.00 20.04
C ALA A 20 -2.28 -27.29 20.57
N ALA A 21 -2.10 -26.21 21.34
CA ALA A 21 -3.21 -25.42 21.87
C ALA A 21 -4.02 -24.72 20.77
N TYR A 22 -3.37 -24.15 19.75
CA TYR A 22 -4.07 -23.53 18.63
C TYR A 22 -4.81 -24.56 17.76
N GLN A 23 -4.23 -25.74 17.55
CA GLN A 23 -4.89 -26.85 16.85
C GLN A 23 -6.14 -27.32 17.62
N ALA A 24 -6.04 -27.52 18.93
CA ALA A 24 -7.20 -27.88 19.75
C ALA A 24 -8.26 -26.78 19.76
N ALA A 25 -7.86 -25.50 19.79
CA ALA A 25 -8.80 -24.39 19.69
C ALA A 25 -9.54 -24.35 18.34
N LEU A 26 -8.91 -24.79 17.25
CA LEU A 26 -9.53 -24.88 15.91
C LEU A 26 -10.57 -26.01 15.81
N GLU A 27 -10.60 -26.96 16.74
CA GLU A 27 -11.68 -27.96 16.84
C GLU A 27 -12.98 -27.33 17.40
N VAL A 28 -12.86 -26.25 18.16
CA VAL A 28 -13.98 -25.53 18.77
C VAL A 28 -14.36 -24.29 17.94
N TYR A 29 -13.38 -23.45 17.62
CA TYR A 29 -13.55 -22.26 16.80
C TYR A 29 -13.47 -22.63 15.31
N THR A 30 -14.56 -23.12 14.75
CA THR A 30 -14.65 -23.44 13.32
C THR A 30 -14.84 -22.18 12.48
N ARG A 31 -14.50 -22.24 11.19
CA ARG A 31 -14.67 -21.13 10.25
C ARG A 31 -16.15 -20.70 10.14
N GLU A 32 -17.06 -21.66 10.24
CA GLU A 32 -18.49 -21.46 10.06
C GLU A 32 -19.13 -20.83 11.29
N ALA A 33 -18.76 -21.28 12.50
CA ALA A 33 -19.38 -20.81 13.73
C ALA A 33 -18.69 -19.55 14.29
N PHE A 34 -17.36 -19.46 14.14
CA PHE A 34 -16.55 -18.40 14.74
C PHE A 34 -15.47 -17.91 13.75
N PRO A 35 -15.87 -17.28 12.63
CA PRO A 35 -14.95 -16.95 11.54
C PRO A 35 -13.78 -16.03 11.96
N TYR A 36 -14.02 -15.11 12.90
CA TYR A 36 -12.99 -14.21 13.41
C TYR A 36 -12.00 -14.94 14.32
N GLU A 37 -12.49 -15.71 15.29
CA GLU A 37 -11.67 -16.51 16.20
C GLU A 37 -10.87 -17.57 15.44
N TRP A 38 -11.50 -18.26 14.48
CA TRP A 38 -10.85 -19.24 13.61
C TRP A 38 -9.69 -18.62 12.84
N ALA A 39 -9.93 -17.49 12.14
CA ALA A 39 -8.89 -16.80 11.39
C ALA A 39 -7.75 -16.34 12.32
N LYS A 40 -8.08 -15.95 13.55
CA LYS A 40 -7.11 -15.51 14.56
C LYS A 40 -6.26 -16.67 15.05
N MET A 41 -6.85 -17.85 15.31
CA MET A 41 -6.10 -19.06 15.64
C MET A 41 -5.18 -19.47 14.50
N GLN A 42 -5.64 -19.41 13.25
CA GLN A 42 -4.82 -19.66 12.07
C GLN A 42 -3.63 -18.68 11.96
N LYS A 43 -3.84 -17.39 12.23
CA LYS A 43 -2.77 -16.39 12.29
C LYS A 43 -1.69 -16.75 13.31
N TRP A 44 -2.10 -17.17 14.51
CA TRP A 44 -1.15 -17.55 15.56
C TRP A 44 -0.43 -18.86 15.24
N LEU A 45 -1.13 -19.81 14.64
CA LEU A 45 -0.58 -21.07 14.18
C LEU A 45 0.49 -20.86 13.10
N GLY A 46 0.23 -20.01 12.10
CA GLY A 46 1.21 -19.66 11.07
C GLY A 46 2.49 -19.05 11.66
N ASN A 47 2.33 -18.10 12.58
CA ASN A 47 3.46 -17.51 13.31
C ASN A 47 4.24 -18.56 14.14
N ALA A 48 3.54 -19.50 14.78
CA ALA A 48 4.18 -20.54 15.56
C ALA A 48 5.01 -21.47 14.68
N TYR A 49 4.49 -21.86 13.51
CA TYR A 49 5.22 -22.67 12.53
C TYR A 49 6.45 -21.97 11.95
N LEU A 50 6.37 -20.67 11.63
CA LEU A 50 7.55 -19.90 11.18
C LEU A 50 8.67 -19.86 12.21
N ASN A 51 8.33 -19.87 13.50
CA ASN A 51 9.30 -19.81 14.58
C ASN A 51 9.70 -21.20 15.10
N ARG A 52 9.10 -22.28 14.58
CA ARG A 52 9.26 -23.63 15.09
C ARG A 52 10.69 -24.14 14.86
N ILE A 53 11.32 -24.56 15.95
CA ILE A 53 12.70 -25.03 15.97
C ILE A 53 12.79 -26.53 15.63
N GLN A 54 11.77 -27.31 16.04
CA GLN A 54 11.73 -28.75 15.79
C GLN A 54 11.19 -29.06 14.38
N GLY A 55 11.58 -30.22 13.84
CA GLY A 55 11.12 -30.69 12.53
C GLY A 55 11.91 -30.11 11.35
N ASN A 56 11.44 -30.43 10.14
CA ASN A 56 12.06 -29.94 8.91
C ASN A 56 11.64 -28.48 8.64
N LYS A 57 12.60 -27.61 8.30
CA LYS A 57 12.32 -26.19 8.04
C LYS A 57 11.31 -26.00 6.90
N ILE A 58 11.44 -26.72 5.79
CA ILE A 58 10.55 -26.59 4.61
C ILE A 58 9.13 -27.01 4.99
N GLU A 59 8.97 -28.12 5.73
CA GLU A 59 7.65 -28.56 6.20
C GLU A 59 7.02 -27.52 7.13
N ASN A 60 7.79 -26.99 8.07
CA ASN A 60 7.33 -25.91 8.97
C ASN A 60 6.90 -24.67 8.18
N THR A 61 7.67 -24.25 7.17
CA THR A 61 7.33 -23.13 6.30
C THR A 61 6.06 -23.42 5.50
N GLN A 62 5.85 -24.65 5.02
CA GLN A 62 4.62 -25.03 4.31
C GLN A 62 3.39 -25.04 5.22
N PHE A 63 3.52 -25.50 6.46
CA PHE A 63 2.46 -25.40 7.46
C PHE A 63 2.15 -23.94 7.80
N ALA A 64 3.18 -23.10 7.90
CA ALA A 64 3.00 -21.66 8.10
C ALA A 64 2.24 -21.00 6.95
N ILE A 65 2.57 -21.31 5.70
CA ILE A 65 1.84 -20.83 4.52
C ILE A 65 0.37 -21.23 4.65
N THR A 66 0.09 -22.52 4.84
CA THR A 66 -1.28 -23.04 4.94
C THR A 66 -2.11 -22.29 6.00
N ALA A 67 -1.54 -22.09 7.18
CA ALA A 67 -2.21 -21.38 8.27
C ALA A 67 -2.36 -19.88 8.00
N HIS A 68 -1.36 -19.22 7.43
CA HIS A 68 -1.48 -17.80 7.06
C HIS A 68 -2.47 -17.57 5.91
N GLU A 69 -2.53 -18.45 4.90
CA GLU A 69 -3.54 -18.41 3.84
C GLU A 69 -4.95 -18.55 4.41
N ALA A 70 -5.14 -19.51 5.32
CA ALA A 70 -6.41 -19.69 6.02
C ALA A 70 -6.81 -18.41 6.79
N ALA A 71 -5.88 -17.80 7.52
CA ALA A 71 -6.10 -16.55 8.25
C ALA A 71 -6.45 -15.39 7.32
N ILE A 72 -5.72 -15.23 6.21
CA ILE A 72 -5.96 -14.18 5.20
C ILE A 72 -7.33 -14.36 4.55
N ASN A 73 -7.67 -15.57 4.13
CA ASN A 73 -8.97 -15.87 3.53
C ASN A 73 -10.12 -15.62 4.52
N GLY A 74 -9.92 -15.91 5.80
CA GLY A 74 -10.86 -15.56 6.87
C GLY A 74 -11.01 -14.05 7.06
N ALA A 75 -9.89 -13.33 7.09
CA ALA A 75 -9.88 -11.86 7.19
C ALA A 75 -10.58 -11.18 6.01
N GLU A 76 -10.32 -11.65 4.78
CA GLU A 76 -10.97 -11.14 3.58
C GLU A 76 -12.47 -11.45 3.57
N PHE A 77 -12.86 -12.64 4.01
CA PHE A 77 -14.27 -12.99 4.19
C PHE A 77 -14.98 -12.04 5.17
N LEU A 78 -14.35 -11.71 6.30
CA LEU A 78 -14.88 -10.74 7.27
C LEU A 78 -14.92 -9.33 6.68
N ARG A 79 -13.91 -8.95 5.89
CA ARG A 79 -13.85 -7.65 5.21
C ARG A 79 -15.03 -7.44 4.27
N GLU A 80 -15.41 -8.48 3.52
CA GLU A 80 -16.56 -8.45 2.61
C GLU A 80 -17.89 -8.30 3.35
N GLN A 81 -17.94 -8.64 4.64
CA GLN A 81 -19.14 -8.44 5.47
C GLN A 81 -19.35 -6.98 5.90
N ILE A 82 -18.35 -6.11 5.73
CA ILE A 82 -18.42 -4.70 6.14
C ILE A 82 -19.16 -3.88 5.07
N ILE A 83 -20.34 -3.34 5.41
CA ILE A 83 -21.27 -2.71 4.46
C ILE A 83 -20.78 -1.33 3.97
N SER A 84 -20.16 -0.47 4.80
CA SER A 84 -19.70 0.85 4.27
C SER A 84 -18.72 1.67 5.13
N GLU A 85 -18.29 1.24 6.32
CA GLU A 85 -17.30 2.02 7.08
C GLU A 85 -15.87 1.73 6.60
N ASP A 86 -15.31 2.65 5.81
CA ASP A 86 -13.92 2.60 5.35
C ASP A 86 -12.92 2.49 6.52
N THR A 87 -13.26 3.10 7.66
CA THR A 87 -12.51 3.01 8.92
C THR A 87 -12.52 1.60 9.50
N ALA A 88 -13.63 0.87 9.43
CA ALA A 88 -13.71 -0.51 9.90
C ALA A 88 -12.89 -1.45 9.00
N LYS A 89 -12.95 -1.25 7.69
CA LYS A 89 -12.11 -1.97 6.71
C LYS A 89 -10.62 -1.72 6.92
N GLN A 90 -10.25 -0.47 7.25
CA GLN A 90 -8.87 -0.11 7.58
C GLN A 90 -8.38 -0.80 8.86
N LYS A 91 -9.15 -0.71 9.96
CA LYS A 91 -8.80 -1.37 11.23
C LYS A 91 -8.65 -2.88 11.07
N LEU A 92 -9.52 -3.50 10.27
CA LEU A 92 -9.42 -4.91 9.96
C LEU A 92 -8.12 -5.20 9.21
N ALA A 93 -7.79 -4.43 8.16
CA ALA A 93 -6.52 -4.59 7.45
C ALA A 93 -5.31 -4.51 8.38
N GLU A 94 -5.25 -3.51 9.26
CA GLU A 94 -4.19 -3.33 10.27
C GLU A 94 -4.03 -4.55 11.20
N GLU A 95 -5.14 -5.19 11.61
CA GLU A 95 -5.10 -6.38 12.47
C GLU A 95 -4.49 -7.62 11.79
N TRP A 96 -4.67 -7.74 10.47
CA TRP A 96 -4.27 -8.91 9.69
C TRP A 96 -2.99 -8.72 8.89
N THR A 97 -2.40 -7.52 8.86
CA THR A 97 -1.09 -7.21 8.24
C THR A 97 -0.03 -8.25 8.61
N ASN A 98 0.00 -8.70 9.86
CA ASN A 98 0.93 -9.72 10.33
C ASN A 98 0.83 -11.07 9.63
N SER A 99 -0.38 -11.49 9.21
CA SER A 99 -0.53 -12.72 8.42
C SER A 99 0.06 -12.56 7.03
N TYR A 100 -0.09 -11.38 6.42
CA TYR A 100 0.51 -11.07 5.13
C TYR A 100 2.03 -10.99 5.21
N ILE A 101 2.58 -10.36 6.25
CA ILE A 101 4.05 -10.34 6.45
C ILE A 101 4.58 -11.77 6.60
N GLY A 102 3.93 -12.59 7.43
CA GLY A 102 4.36 -13.97 7.67
C GLY A 102 4.33 -14.84 6.41
N ILE A 103 3.27 -14.76 5.61
CA ILE A 103 3.19 -15.55 4.37
C ILE A 103 4.19 -15.09 3.30
N VAL A 104 4.45 -13.77 3.19
CA VAL A 104 5.47 -13.25 2.28
C VAL A 104 6.84 -13.77 2.67
N GLN A 105 7.18 -13.73 3.96
CA GLN A 105 8.42 -14.30 4.48
C GLN A 105 8.52 -15.80 4.17
N ALA A 106 7.43 -16.55 4.36
CA ALA A 106 7.40 -17.98 4.10
C ALA A 106 7.68 -18.31 2.62
N TYR A 107 7.07 -17.58 1.68
CA TYR A 107 7.33 -17.78 0.25
C TYR A 107 8.74 -17.37 -0.16
N LEU A 108 9.30 -16.30 0.41
CA LEU A 108 10.71 -15.93 0.21
C LEU A 108 11.65 -17.05 0.67
N GLU A 109 11.38 -17.67 1.83
CA GLU A 109 12.18 -18.81 2.32
C GLU A 109 12.12 -20.04 1.41
N LEU A 110 11.00 -20.26 0.72
CA LEU A 110 10.85 -21.34 -0.27
C LEU A 110 11.35 -20.96 -1.67
N GLY A 111 11.75 -19.70 -1.90
CA GLY A 111 12.19 -19.21 -3.21
C GLY A 111 11.06 -18.93 -4.20
N ASP A 112 9.80 -18.87 -3.75
CA ASP A 112 8.65 -18.49 -4.59
C ASP A 112 8.41 -16.98 -4.55
N PHE A 113 9.24 -16.24 -5.28
CA PHE A 113 9.20 -14.78 -5.30
C PHE A 113 7.90 -14.24 -5.91
N THR A 114 7.29 -14.99 -6.83
CA THR A 114 6.01 -14.62 -7.45
C THR A 114 4.92 -14.56 -6.39
N LYS A 115 4.79 -15.61 -5.57
CA LYS A 115 3.81 -15.63 -4.49
C LYS A 115 4.12 -14.62 -3.40
N ALA A 116 5.41 -14.42 -3.08
CA ALA A 116 5.80 -13.38 -2.13
C ALA A 116 5.32 -11.98 -2.57
N ILE A 117 5.51 -11.62 -3.84
CA ILE A 117 5.03 -10.33 -4.38
C ILE A 117 3.50 -10.28 -4.45
N GLU A 118 2.82 -11.35 -4.91
CA GLU A 118 1.36 -11.38 -4.96
C GLU A 118 0.73 -11.12 -3.57
N TYR A 119 1.27 -11.73 -2.51
CA TYR A 119 0.79 -11.50 -1.15
C TYR A 119 1.22 -10.15 -0.56
N ALA A 120 2.40 -9.63 -0.92
CA ALA A 120 2.82 -8.29 -0.56
C ALA A 120 1.89 -7.22 -1.17
N GLU A 121 1.49 -7.41 -2.43
CA GLU A 121 0.53 -6.56 -3.12
C GLU A 121 -0.88 -6.67 -2.52
N ARG A 122 -1.34 -7.89 -2.18
CA ARG A 122 -2.65 -8.07 -1.52
C ARG A 122 -2.76 -7.37 -0.17
N SER A 123 -1.65 -7.19 0.55
CA SER A 123 -1.66 -6.60 1.90
C SER A 123 -1.78 -5.08 1.91
N LYS A 124 -1.42 -4.40 0.81
CA LYS A 124 -1.35 -2.93 0.73
C LYS A 124 -2.31 -2.35 -0.29
N THR A 125 -2.66 -1.07 -0.13
CA THR A 125 -3.45 -0.27 -1.08
C THR A 125 -4.86 -0.77 -1.41
N ARG A 126 -5.35 -1.82 -0.78
CA ARG A 126 -6.62 -2.48 -1.13
C ARG A 126 -7.82 -1.53 -1.16
N ASN A 127 -7.96 -0.63 -0.18
CA ASN A 127 -9.02 0.37 -0.17
C ASN A 127 -8.93 1.29 -1.39
N LEU A 128 -7.74 1.77 -1.73
CA LEU A 128 -7.53 2.66 -2.87
C LEU A 128 -7.81 1.95 -4.21
N VAL A 129 -7.34 0.70 -4.35
CA VAL A 129 -7.61 -0.16 -5.51
C VAL A 129 -9.12 -0.31 -5.73
N GLU A 130 -9.88 -0.57 -4.66
CA GLU A 130 -11.35 -0.70 -4.72
C GLU A 130 -12.04 0.63 -5.06
N LEU A 131 -11.58 1.76 -4.50
CA LEU A 131 -12.14 3.08 -4.78
C LEU A 131 -11.93 3.52 -6.23
N ILE A 132 -10.72 3.33 -6.77
CA ILE A 132 -10.41 3.66 -8.16
C ILE A 132 -11.21 2.75 -9.10
N LEU A 133 -11.24 1.45 -8.81
CA LEU A 133 -12.02 0.50 -9.61
C LEU A 133 -13.50 0.87 -9.63
N LYS A 134 -14.07 1.25 -8.47
CA LYS A 134 -15.47 1.69 -8.38
C LYS A 134 -15.70 2.95 -9.24
N ARG A 135 -14.84 3.97 -9.10
CA ARG A 135 -14.95 5.23 -9.86
C ARG A 135 -14.90 4.98 -11.37
N ASP A 136 -13.98 4.13 -11.82
CA ASP A 136 -13.66 3.96 -13.25
C ASP A 136 -14.34 2.74 -13.88
N SER A 137 -15.15 2.01 -13.12
CA SER A 137 -15.82 0.77 -13.54
C SER A 137 -16.51 0.85 -14.90
N LYS A 138 -17.22 1.94 -15.18
CA LYS A 138 -17.92 2.14 -16.47
C LYS A 138 -16.98 2.31 -17.68
N ILE A 139 -15.74 2.75 -17.44
CA ILE A 139 -14.71 2.92 -18.46
C ILE A 139 -13.94 1.61 -18.65
N ILE A 140 -13.67 0.91 -17.56
CA ILE A 140 -12.87 -0.32 -17.53
C ILE A 140 -13.63 -1.50 -18.13
N PHE A 141 -14.92 -1.64 -17.80
CA PHE A 141 -15.71 -2.82 -18.16
C PHE A 141 -16.66 -2.54 -19.32
N PRO A 142 -16.83 -3.48 -20.27
CA PRO A 142 -17.89 -3.40 -21.28
C PRO A 142 -19.28 -3.18 -20.64
N PRO A 143 -20.22 -2.48 -21.30
CA PRO A 143 -21.51 -2.12 -20.70
C PRO A 143 -22.31 -3.30 -20.14
N ASP A 144 -22.30 -4.45 -20.82
CA ASP A 144 -22.97 -5.68 -20.41
C ASP A 144 -22.31 -6.33 -19.18
N VAL A 145 -20.98 -6.29 -19.12
CA VAL A 145 -20.18 -6.78 -17.99
C VAL A 145 -20.39 -5.89 -16.77
N PHE A 146 -20.35 -4.57 -16.97
CA PHE A 146 -20.65 -3.59 -15.93
C PHE A 146 -22.05 -3.82 -15.34
N ALA A 147 -23.08 -4.00 -16.19
CA ALA A 147 -24.43 -4.28 -15.73
C ALA A 147 -24.53 -5.59 -14.91
N GLN A 148 -23.81 -6.64 -15.32
CA GLN A 148 -23.75 -7.90 -14.56
C GLN A 148 -23.04 -7.74 -13.21
N LEU A 149 -21.94 -6.98 -13.16
CA LEU A 149 -21.21 -6.69 -11.93
C LEU A 149 -22.08 -5.90 -10.94
N GLU A 150 -22.83 -4.91 -11.43
CA GLU A 150 -23.80 -4.16 -10.62
C GLU A 150 -24.92 -5.07 -10.10
N GLN A 151 -25.48 -5.93 -10.95
CA GLN A 151 -26.50 -6.89 -10.55
C GLN A 151 -26.01 -7.85 -9.45
N LEU A 152 -24.77 -8.34 -9.57
CA LEU A 152 -24.16 -9.20 -8.55
C LEU A 152 -23.93 -8.42 -7.25
N ARG A 153 -23.45 -7.18 -7.33
CA ARG A 153 -23.28 -6.30 -6.17
C ARG A 153 -24.59 -6.11 -5.42
N ASP A 154 -25.67 -5.79 -6.13
CA ASP A 154 -26.98 -5.53 -5.50
C ASP A 154 -27.56 -6.80 -4.85
N LYS A 155 -27.37 -7.97 -5.48
CA LYS A 155 -27.71 -9.28 -4.88
C LYS A 155 -26.92 -9.56 -3.61
N ILE A 156 -25.61 -9.26 -3.62
CA ILE A 156 -24.74 -9.43 -2.46
C ILE A 156 -25.19 -8.51 -1.31
N THR A 157 -25.41 -7.22 -1.59
CA THR A 157 -25.89 -6.26 -0.58
C THR A 157 -27.22 -6.71 0.02
N THR A 158 -28.20 -7.06 -0.82
CA THR A 158 -29.52 -7.53 -0.36
C THR A 158 -29.42 -8.80 0.49
N GLY A 159 -28.57 -9.76 0.09
CA GLY A 159 -28.38 -10.97 0.88
C GLY A 159 -27.68 -10.71 2.20
N GLN A 160 -26.80 -9.71 2.26
CA GLN A 160 -26.10 -9.32 3.49
C GLN A 160 -27.02 -8.68 4.52
N ASP A 161 -27.94 -7.82 4.07
CA ASP A 161 -28.97 -7.22 4.93
C ASP A 161 -29.91 -8.27 5.52
N LYS A 162 -30.16 -9.36 4.77
CA LYS A 162 -30.96 -10.49 5.24
C LYS A 162 -30.23 -11.33 6.28
N ILE A 163 -28.92 -11.52 6.15
CA ILE A 163 -28.09 -12.24 7.13
C ILE A 163 -28.18 -11.60 8.50
N GLN A 164 -28.13 -10.26 8.56
CA GLN A 164 -28.18 -9.52 9.82
C GLN A 164 -29.48 -9.75 10.62
N ASN A 165 -30.52 -10.29 9.98
CA ASN A 165 -31.85 -10.51 10.55
C ASN A 165 -32.31 -11.98 10.48
N ALA A 166 -31.45 -12.93 10.10
CA ALA A 166 -31.81 -14.33 9.85
C ALA A 166 -31.71 -15.23 11.09
N THR A 167 -32.45 -16.35 11.09
CA THR A 167 -32.32 -17.47 12.05
C THR A 167 -31.16 -18.41 11.68
N ASP A 168 -30.68 -19.23 12.61
CA ASP A 168 -29.45 -20.04 12.47
C ASP A 168 -29.37 -20.94 11.21
N GLU A 169 -30.41 -21.71 10.88
CA GLU A 169 -30.39 -22.57 9.67
C GLU A 169 -30.45 -21.75 8.36
N ASN A 170 -31.23 -20.67 8.35
CA ASN A 170 -31.32 -19.77 7.20
C ASN A 170 -30.02 -18.98 7.01
N HIS A 171 -29.33 -18.66 8.10
CA HIS A 171 -28.07 -17.93 8.09
C HIS A 171 -26.98 -18.70 7.35
N LYS A 172 -26.84 -20.02 7.60
CA LYS A 172 -25.82 -20.85 6.93
C LYS A 172 -26.02 -20.92 5.42
N LEU A 173 -27.22 -21.28 4.97
CA LEU A 173 -27.55 -21.37 3.54
C LEU A 173 -27.37 -20.03 2.82
N LEU A 174 -27.75 -18.93 3.49
CA LEU A 174 -27.59 -17.59 2.95
C LEU A 174 -26.13 -17.15 2.86
N ALA A 175 -25.30 -17.50 3.85
CA ALA A 175 -23.86 -17.25 3.83
C ALA A 175 -23.15 -18.01 2.68
N GLU A 176 -23.49 -19.29 2.48
CA GLU A 176 -22.97 -20.09 1.36
C GLU A 176 -23.39 -19.50 0.01
N HIS A 177 -24.65 -19.06 -0.11
CA HIS A 177 -25.14 -18.41 -1.33
C HIS A 177 -24.42 -17.09 -1.62
N LEU A 178 -24.24 -16.24 -0.59
CA LEU A 178 -23.48 -15.00 -0.72
C LEU A 178 -22.04 -15.24 -1.15
N GLN A 179 -21.37 -16.26 -0.58
CA GLN A 179 -20.02 -16.61 -0.99
C GLN A 179 -19.95 -16.97 -2.47
N LYS A 180 -20.91 -17.74 -3.00
CA LYS A 180 -21.00 -18.04 -4.43
C LYS A 180 -21.20 -16.79 -5.29
N LEU A 181 -22.07 -15.87 -4.88
CA LEU A 181 -22.28 -14.62 -5.60
C LEU A 181 -21.02 -13.75 -5.63
N ARG A 182 -20.29 -13.67 -4.50
CA ARG A 182 -19.02 -12.94 -4.43
C ARG A 182 -17.98 -13.58 -5.33
N GLN A 183 -17.86 -14.90 -5.32
CA GLN A 183 -16.97 -15.63 -6.23
C GLN A 183 -17.31 -15.35 -7.70
N GLN A 184 -18.58 -15.40 -8.09
CA GLN A 184 -19.01 -15.08 -9.46
C GLN A 184 -18.66 -13.65 -9.87
N ARG A 185 -18.89 -12.67 -8.98
CA ARG A 185 -18.52 -11.27 -9.21
C ARG A 185 -17.01 -11.13 -9.42
N ASN A 186 -16.26 -11.78 -8.53
CA ASN A 186 -14.81 -11.78 -8.52
C ASN A 186 -14.23 -12.38 -9.82
N GLU A 187 -14.72 -13.56 -10.23
CA GLU A 187 -14.34 -14.22 -11.48
C GLU A 187 -14.72 -13.42 -12.73
N LEU A 188 -15.84 -12.68 -12.70
CA LEU A 188 -16.24 -11.81 -13.80
C LEU A 188 -15.31 -10.59 -13.91
N GLN A 189 -14.98 -9.96 -12.79
CA GLN A 189 -14.06 -8.83 -12.74
C GLN A 189 -12.65 -9.23 -13.22
N ASP A 190 -12.11 -10.32 -12.67
CA ASP A 190 -10.71 -10.73 -12.88
C ASP A 190 -10.42 -11.21 -14.31
N ARG A 191 -11.47 -11.49 -15.09
CA ARG A 191 -11.37 -11.72 -16.54
C ARG A 191 -10.94 -10.48 -17.32
N TYR A 192 -11.32 -9.29 -16.85
CA TYR A 192 -11.00 -8.02 -17.50
C TYR A 192 -9.87 -7.28 -16.78
N LEU A 193 -9.90 -7.25 -15.44
CA LEU A 193 -8.90 -6.55 -14.64
C LEU A 193 -8.66 -7.29 -13.32
N PRO A 194 -7.65 -8.19 -13.28
CA PRO A 194 -7.30 -8.96 -12.09
C PRO A 194 -6.54 -8.06 -11.11
N VAL A 195 -7.28 -7.46 -10.19
CA VAL A 195 -6.75 -6.66 -9.09
C VAL A 195 -7.20 -7.26 -7.77
N ALA A 196 -6.78 -6.67 -6.65
CA ALA A 196 -7.26 -7.07 -5.36
C ALA A 196 -6.79 -8.52 -5.05
N TYR A 197 -7.67 -9.46 -4.66
CA TYR A 197 -7.26 -10.85 -4.37
C TYR A 197 -6.97 -11.61 -5.68
N GLY A 198 -7.49 -11.09 -6.81
CA GLY A 198 -7.31 -11.65 -8.14
C GLY A 198 -6.02 -11.24 -8.81
N PHE A 199 -5.23 -10.33 -8.21
CA PHE A 199 -3.97 -9.86 -8.78
C PHE A 199 -3.02 -11.02 -9.11
N LYS A 200 -2.39 -10.90 -10.28
CA LYS A 200 -1.45 -11.89 -10.82
C LYS A 200 -0.24 -11.18 -11.38
N LEU A 201 0.94 -11.54 -10.86
CA LEU A 201 2.17 -10.86 -11.21
C LEU A 201 2.58 -11.12 -12.66
N ASP A 202 2.41 -12.34 -13.16
CA ASP A 202 2.71 -12.70 -14.55
C ASP A 202 1.88 -11.88 -15.56
N LYS A 203 0.58 -11.72 -15.29
CA LYS A 203 -0.31 -10.88 -16.10
C LYS A 203 0.10 -9.41 -16.07
N PHE A 204 0.57 -8.93 -14.91
CA PHE A 204 1.09 -7.57 -14.78
C PHE A 204 2.43 -7.41 -15.49
N GLN A 205 3.38 -8.33 -15.33
CA GLN A 205 4.68 -8.26 -16.00
C GLN A 205 4.52 -8.20 -17.52
N ALA A 206 3.55 -8.91 -18.08
CA ALA A 206 3.23 -8.88 -19.51
C ALA A 206 2.82 -7.49 -20.04
N THR A 207 2.39 -6.56 -19.17
CA THR A 207 2.05 -5.18 -19.56
C THR A 207 3.25 -4.23 -19.56
N LEU A 208 4.38 -4.61 -18.96
CA LEU A 208 5.59 -3.79 -18.92
C LEU A 208 6.34 -3.82 -20.25
N ASP A 209 6.92 -2.70 -20.66
CA ASP A 209 7.89 -2.68 -21.76
C ASP A 209 9.27 -3.24 -21.32
N GLU A 210 10.16 -3.47 -22.28
CA GLU A 210 11.51 -4.03 -22.02
C GLU A 210 12.49 -3.02 -21.39
N GLN A 211 12.10 -1.75 -21.26
CA GLN A 211 12.95 -0.65 -20.79
C GLN A 211 12.55 -0.15 -19.39
N THR A 212 11.49 -0.71 -18.82
CA THR A 212 10.97 -0.35 -17.50
C THR A 212 11.39 -1.38 -16.46
N THR A 213 12.02 -0.91 -15.39
CA THR A 213 12.26 -1.71 -14.18
C THR A 213 11.46 -1.12 -13.02
N ILE A 214 10.91 -1.99 -12.20
CA ILE A 214 10.21 -1.63 -10.96
C ILE A 214 11.06 -2.07 -9.78
N ILE A 215 11.25 -1.18 -8.82
CA ILE A 215 11.80 -1.52 -7.51
C ILE A 215 10.66 -1.41 -6.49
N GLU A 216 10.33 -2.55 -5.89
CA GLU A 216 9.35 -2.61 -4.81
C GLU A 216 10.03 -2.98 -3.51
N TRP A 217 9.81 -2.15 -2.49
CA TRP A 217 10.21 -2.47 -1.12
C TRP A 217 9.02 -3.04 -0.37
N TYR A 218 9.25 -4.03 0.48
CA TYR A 218 8.22 -4.58 1.37
C TYR A 218 8.74 -4.74 2.79
N PHE A 219 7.98 -4.27 3.77
CA PHE A 219 8.42 -4.29 5.18
C PHE A 219 8.01 -5.59 5.83
N THR A 220 8.96 -6.20 6.52
CA THR A 220 8.75 -7.38 7.35
C THR A 220 9.27 -7.13 8.76
N ARG A 221 9.09 -8.12 9.65
CA ARG A 221 9.61 -8.08 11.02
C ARG A 221 11.13 -7.92 11.10
N ALA A 222 11.84 -8.39 10.08
CA ALA A 222 13.30 -8.38 10.07
C ALA A 222 13.87 -7.06 9.50
N GLY A 223 13.16 -6.42 8.57
CA GLY A 223 13.63 -5.29 7.78
C GLY A 223 12.80 -5.15 6.51
N PHE A 224 13.31 -4.44 5.50
CA PHE A 224 12.65 -4.39 4.20
C PHE A 224 13.26 -5.42 3.24
N GLU A 225 12.40 -6.15 2.55
CA GLU A 225 12.74 -6.97 1.40
C GLU A 225 12.69 -6.09 0.15
N THR A 226 13.54 -6.36 -0.84
CA THR A 226 13.54 -5.59 -2.10
C THR A 226 13.30 -6.52 -3.28
N PHE A 227 12.30 -6.20 -4.10
CA PHE A 227 11.99 -6.87 -5.35
C PHE A 227 12.38 -5.98 -6.53
N ILE A 228 13.10 -6.54 -7.48
CA ILE A 228 13.41 -5.91 -8.77
C ILE A 228 12.62 -6.68 -9.82
N ILE A 229 11.64 -6.01 -10.41
CA ILE A 229 10.66 -6.60 -11.31
C ILE A 229 10.82 -5.97 -12.68
N THR A 230 10.97 -6.80 -13.70
CA THR A 230 10.97 -6.40 -15.11
C THR A 230 9.88 -7.16 -15.85
N ARG A 231 9.71 -6.92 -17.16
CA ARG A 231 8.79 -7.72 -17.99
C ARG A 231 9.06 -9.22 -17.91
N ASN A 232 10.33 -9.63 -17.80
CA ASN A 232 10.75 -11.02 -18.00
C ASN A 232 11.49 -11.63 -16.79
N SER A 233 11.73 -10.88 -15.71
CA SER A 233 12.47 -11.38 -14.55
C SER A 233 11.96 -10.81 -13.23
N ILE A 234 12.08 -11.61 -12.18
CA ILE A 234 11.95 -11.20 -10.79
C ILE A 234 13.27 -11.50 -10.10
N GLN A 235 13.84 -10.51 -9.43
CA GLN A 235 15.01 -10.68 -8.57
C GLN A 235 14.66 -10.20 -7.18
N TRP A 236 15.18 -10.88 -6.16
CA TRP A 236 15.00 -10.54 -4.77
C TRP A 236 16.35 -10.24 -4.14
N LEU A 237 16.43 -9.09 -3.47
CA LEU A 237 17.55 -8.71 -2.62
C LEU A 237 17.08 -8.72 -1.17
N GLY A 238 17.61 -9.69 -0.41
CA GLY A 238 17.29 -9.86 1.00
C GLY A 238 17.85 -8.74 1.88
N ILE A 239 17.35 -8.70 3.11
CA ILE A 239 17.66 -7.66 4.11
C ILE A 239 19.16 -7.62 4.45
N SER A 240 19.83 -6.50 4.16
CA SER A 240 21.18 -6.23 4.68
C SER A 240 21.20 -5.95 6.19
N LYS A 241 22.42 -5.88 6.75
CA LYS A 241 22.65 -5.45 8.13
C LYS A 241 22.00 -4.09 8.42
N LEU A 242 22.15 -3.11 7.52
CA LEU A 242 21.59 -1.76 7.67
C LEU A 242 20.10 -1.71 7.33
N GLY A 243 19.62 -2.61 6.48
CA GLY A 243 18.20 -2.75 6.15
C GLY A 243 17.33 -3.32 7.28
N LYS A 244 17.94 -3.75 8.40
CA LYS A 244 17.17 -4.20 9.58
C LYS A 244 16.34 -3.07 10.17
N ILE A 245 15.12 -3.40 10.59
CA ILE A 245 14.12 -2.43 11.07
C ILE A 245 14.66 -1.47 12.15
N LYS A 246 15.53 -1.95 13.04
CA LYS A 246 16.13 -1.13 14.11
C LYS A 246 16.95 0.04 13.56
N TYR A 247 17.79 -0.18 12.55
CA TYR A 247 18.68 0.85 12.02
C TYR A 247 17.88 1.89 11.23
N LEU A 248 16.97 1.42 10.39
CA LEU A 248 16.11 2.30 9.60
C LEU A 248 15.19 3.15 10.49
N ALA A 249 14.55 2.56 11.50
CA ALA A 249 13.73 3.32 12.45
C ALA A 249 14.53 4.41 13.17
N ASN A 250 15.79 4.12 13.52
CA ASN A 250 16.66 5.10 14.15
C ASN A 250 17.04 6.23 13.19
N TRP A 251 17.41 5.90 11.95
CA TRP A 251 17.70 6.88 10.90
C TRP A 251 16.51 7.80 10.61
N ILE A 252 15.31 7.24 10.46
CA ILE A 252 14.06 8.01 10.21
C ILE A 252 13.81 8.99 11.35
N LYS A 253 13.94 8.52 12.58
CA LYS A 253 13.75 9.36 13.78
C LYS A 253 14.73 10.53 13.77
N GLU A 254 16.01 10.27 13.52
CA GLU A 254 17.05 11.32 13.45
C GLU A 254 16.76 12.32 12.32
N TYR A 255 16.44 11.83 11.12
CA TYR A 255 16.14 12.66 9.96
C TYR A 255 14.93 13.57 10.21
N LEU A 256 13.81 13.02 10.69
CA LEU A 256 12.59 13.77 10.92
C LEU A 256 12.74 14.74 12.10
N ASN A 257 13.42 14.36 13.19
CA ASN A 257 13.68 15.26 14.29
C ASN A 257 14.50 16.49 13.84
N ALA A 258 15.55 16.26 13.04
CA ALA A 258 16.33 17.36 12.48
C ALA A 258 15.49 18.24 11.54
N TYR A 259 14.65 17.64 10.70
CA TYR A 259 13.77 18.38 9.78
C TYR A 259 12.83 19.33 10.50
N TYR A 260 12.24 18.90 11.63
CA TYR A 260 11.24 19.67 12.36
C TYR A 260 11.82 20.65 13.39
N GLU A 261 12.91 20.30 14.10
CA GLU A 261 13.43 21.14 15.18
C GLU A 261 14.70 21.90 14.85
N ALA A 262 15.49 21.38 13.90
CA ALA A 262 16.83 21.86 13.62
C ALA A 262 17.04 22.10 12.13
N LYS A 263 16.14 22.87 11.51
CA LYS A 263 16.05 23.00 10.05
C LYS A 263 17.37 23.36 9.36
N ILE A 264 18.17 24.25 9.96
CA ILE A 264 19.49 24.64 9.41
C ILE A 264 20.47 23.47 9.45
N GLU A 265 20.53 22.73 10.57
CA GLU A 265 21.38 21.54 10.70
C GLU A 265 20.94 20.43 9.76
N TRP A 266 19.62 20.26 9.58
CA TRP A 266 19.07 19.34 8.60
C TRP A 266 19.48 19.69 7.17
N ILE A 267 19.42 20.98 6.77
CA ILE A 267 19.90 21.42 5.45
C ILE A 267 21.39 21.09 5.28
N ASN A 268 22.20 21.46 6.28
CA ASN A 268 23.66 21.27 6.22
C ASN A 268 24.07 19.79 6.22
N SER A 269 23.26 18.90 6.79
CA SER A 269 23.53 17.46 6.84
C SER A 269 22.79 16.64 5.77
N LEU A 270 21.96 17.27 4.93
CA LEU A 270 21.08 16.58 3.99
C LEU A 270 21.84 15.62 3.07
N ALA A 271 22.94 16.08 2.45
CA ALA A 271 23.74 15.25 1.56
C ALA A 271 24.31 14.01 2.26
N PHE A 272 24.81 14.16 3.50
CA PHE A 272 25.28 13.03 4.30
C PHE A 272 24.15 12.06 4.64
N GLN A 273 22.97 12.58 5.02
CA GLN A 273 21.82 11.75 5.34
C GLN A 273 21.29 10.97 4.13
N LEU A 274 21.29 11.57 2.94
CA LEU A 274 20.88 10.88 1.71
C LEU A 274 21.89 9.79 1.30
N ASN A 275 23.19 10.00 1.51
CA ASN A 275 24.20 8.94 1.30
C ASN A 275 23.96 7.75 2.25
N ASN A 276 23.78 8.01 3.55
CA ASN A 276 23.46 6.96 4.52
C ASN A 276 22.17 6.21 4.15
N PHE A 277 21.16 6.94 3.63
CA PHE A 277 19.92 6.32 3.22
C PHE A 277 20.08 5.45 1.96
N ALA A 278 20.89 5.86 0.99
CA ALA A 278 21.24 5.06 -0.17
C ALA A 278 21.94 3.75 0.23
N GLU A 279 22.84 3.80 1.22
CA GLU A 279 23.49 2.61 1.80
C GLU A 279 22.49 1.71 2.53
N ILE A 280 21.59 2.30 3.34
CA ILE A 280 20.55 1.54 4.04
C ILE A 280 19.70 0.78 3.02
N LEU A 281 19.27 1.43 1.93
CA LEU A 281 18.48 0.84 0.85
C LEU A 281 19.26 -0.12 -0.07
N GLN A 282 20.58 -0.26 0.12
CA GLN A 282 21.45 -1.06 -0.75
C GLN A 282 21.37 -0.63 -2.21
N LEU A 283 21.29 0.69 -2.46
CA LEU A 283 21.02 1.23 -3.79
C LEU A 283 22.00 0.70 -4.85
N GLU A 284 23.29 0.68 -4.54
CA GLU A 284 24.32 0.15 -5.45
C GLU A 284 24.15 -1.33 -5.80
N GLU A 285 23.69 -2.16 -4.86
CA GLU A 285 23.42 -3.56 -5.15
C GLU A 285 22.17 -3.71 -6.02
N ILE A 286 21.12 -2.93 -5.74
CA ILE A 286 19.92 -2.88 -6.60
C ILE A 286 20.30 -2.48 -8.02
N LEU A 287 21.13 -1.44 -8.16
CA LEU A 287 21.56 -0.89 -9.46
C LEU A 287 22.33 -1.88 -10.34
N LYS A 288 23.00 -2.88 -9.76
CA LYS A 288 23.67 -3.97 -10.49
C LYS A 288 22.69 -4.99 -11.06
N LEU A 289 21.51 -5.13 -10.46
CA LEU A 289 20.46 -6.06 -10.87
C LEU A 289 19.55 -5.49 -11.97
N ILE A 290 19.58 -4.17 -12.16
CA ILE A 290 18.80 -3.48 -13.20
C ILE A 290 19.41 -3.75 -14.58
N PRO A 291 18.60 -4.16 -15.59
CA PRO A 291 19.06 -4.33 -16.96
C PRO A 291 19.71 -3.07 -17.54
N LYS A 292 20.77 -3.24 -18.34
CA LYS A 292 21.51 -2.10 -18.93
C LYS A 292 20.70 -1.25 -19.91
N ASN A 293 19.67 -1.83 -20.53
CA ASN A 293 18.75 -1.15 -21.44
C ASN A 293 17.57 -0.47 -20.70
N CYS A 294 17.54 -0.51 -19.37
CA CYS A 294 16.51 0.15 -18.58
C CYS A 294 16.66 1.67 -18.70
N THR A 295 15.64 2.35 -19.21
CA THR A 295 15.58 3.81 -19.32
C THR A 295 14.58 4.43 -18.37
N ARG A 296 13.62 3.64 -17.85
CA ARG A 296 12.58 4.09 -16.91
C ARG A 296 12.60 3.28 -15.63
N LEU A 297 12.51 3.98 -14.50
CA LEU A 297 12.39 3.36 -13.19
C LEU A 297 11.03 3.69 -12.56
N VAL A 298 10.38 2.68 -11.98
CA VAL A 298 9.21 2.88 -11.11
C VAL A 298 9.55 2.44 -9.70
N LEU A 299 9.37 3.33 -8.74
CA LEU A 299 9.62 3.09 -7.33
C LEU A 299 8.29 2.81 -6.63
N ILE A 300 8.19 1.67 -5.94
CA ILE A 300 7.07 1.31 -5.10
C ILE A 300 7.55 1.29 -3.65
N PRO A 301 7.54 2.46 -2.97
CA PRO A 301 7.87 2.52 -1.56
C PRO A 301 6.77 1.86 -0.72
N HIS A 302 7.16 1.29 0.41
CA HIS A 302 6.21 0.73 1.37
C HIS A 302 6.33 1.42 2.73
N VAL A 303 5.21 1.53 3.43
CA VAL A 303 5.07 2.27 4.69
C VAL A 303 5.64 3.67 4.54
N PHE A 304 6.64 4.09 5.32
CA PHE A 304 7.17 5.45 5.38
C PHE A 304 8.13 5.82 4.24
N LEU A 305 8.54 4.88 3.39
CA LEU A 305 9.55 5.14 2.37
C LEU A 305 9.12 6.23 1.37
N HIS A 306 7.81 6.46 1.21
CA HIS A 306 7.26 7.52 0.38
C HIS A 306 7.53 8.94 0.90
N LEU A 307 7.93 9.07 2.17
CA LEU A 307 8.27 10.37 2.78
C LEU A 307 9.64 10.87 2.35
N PHE A 308 10.49 10.00 1.79
CA PHE A 308 11.88 10.31 1.50
C PHE A 308 12.14 10.41 -0.01
N PRO A 309 13.06 11.27 -0.44
CA PRO A 309 13.25 11.58 -1.86
C PRO A 309 14.17 10.53 -2.53
N ILE A 310 13.70 9.29 -2.63
CA ILE A 310 14.48 8.14 -3.16
C ILE A 310 15.04 8.40 -4.57
N HIS A 311 14.28 9.11 -5.42
CA HIS A 311 14.68 9.44 -6.79
C HIS A 311 15.91 10.37 -6.91
N VAL A 312 16.31 11.07 -5.84
CA VAL A 312 17.53 11.91 -5.80
C VAL A 312 18.60 11.35 -4.87
N LEU A 313 18.58 10.04 -4.59
CA LEU A 313 19.65 9.45 -3.80
C LEU A 313 20.97 9.48 -4.59
N PRO A 314 22.08 9.84 -3.93
CA PRO A 314 23.38 9.89 -4.56
C PRO A 314 23.88 8.48 -4.88
N LEU A 315 24.56 8.38 -6.01
CA LEU A 315 25.23 7.18 -6.48
C LEU A 315 26.74 7.31 -6.26
N SER A 316 27.44 6.19 -6.25
CA SER A 316 28.89 6.10 -6.05
C SER A 316 29.71 6.81 -7.13
N ASN A 317 29.14 7.00 -8.32
CA ASN A 317 29.74 7.76 -9.41
C ASN A 317 29.51 9.28 -9.31
N GLY A 318 28.80 9.76 -8.29
CA GLY A 318 28.50 11.18 -8.07
C GLY A 318 27.22 11.69 -8.75
N GLU A 319 26.55 10.87 -9.55
CA GLU A 319 25.24 11.17 -10.12
C GLU A 319 24.13 10.94 -9.09
N LEU A 320 22.95 11.50 -9.34
CA LEU A 320 21.72 11.21 -8.61
C LEU A 320 20.93 10.11 -9.32
N LEU A 321 20.15 9.33 -8.56
CA LEU A 321 19.43 8.17 -9.09
C LEU A 321 18.62 8.49 -10.36
N TYR A 322 17.90 9.62 -10.39
CA TYR A 322 17.08 9.99 -11.55
C TYR A 322 17.88 10.31 -12.82
N GLU A 323 19.14 10.73 -12.70
CA GLU A 323 19.98 11.07 -13.85
C GLU A 323 20.37 9.83 -14.66
N ARG A 324 20.34 8.64 -14.03
CA ARG A 324 20.62 7.36 -14.69
C ARG A 324 19.51 6.92 -15.66
N PHE A 325 18.28 7.41 -15.50
CA PHE A 325 17.10 6.92 -16.20
C PHE A 325 16.49 8.02 -17.08
N PRO A 326 16.83 8.09 -18.38
CA PRO A 326 16.42 9.19 -19.26
C PRO A 326 14.91 9.30 -19.50
N ASP A 327 14.16 8.20 -19.37
CA ASP A 327 12.68 8.22 -19.43
C ASP A 327 12.04 8.47 -18.05
N GLY A 328 12.86 8.81 -17.06
CA GLY A 328 12.46 9.29 -15.75
C GLY A 328 12.36 8.21 -14.67
N VAL A 329 12.25 8.70 -13.43
CA VAL A 329 11.95 7.92 -12.23
C VAL A 329 10.60 8.36 -11.71
N SER A 330 9.69 7.41 -11.58
CA SER A 330 8.32 7.65 -11.11
C SER A 330 8.02 6.86 -9.85
N TYR A 331 6.92 7.20 -9.18
CA TYR A 331 6.43 6.49 -8.00
C TYR A 331 5.06 5.89 -8.29
N ALA A 332 4.83 4.68 -7.80
CA ALA A 332 3.52 4.08 -7.74
C ALA A 332 3.27 3.53 -6.31
N PRO A 333 2.04 3.59 -5.80
CA PRO A 333 1.74 3.07 -4.47
C PRO A 333 1.71 1.53 -4.41
N SER A 334 1.46 0.87 -5.55
CA SER A 334 1.43 -0.59 -5.69
C SER A 334 1.41 -1.00 -7.17
N LEU A 335 1.75 -2.26 -7.46
CA LEU A 335 1.67 -2.83 -8.81
C LEU A 335 0.22 -2.85 -9.30
N GLN A 336 -0.73 -3.14 -8.41
CA GLN A 336 -2.16 -3.12 -8.76
C GLN A 336 -2.64 -1.75 -9.22
N ILE A 337 -2.22 -0.67 -8.56
CA ILE A 337 -2.60 0.68 -8.98
C ILE A 337 -1.94 1.01 -10.32
N LEU A 338 -0.68 0.64 -10.50
CA LEU A 338 0.01 0.82 -11.78
C LEU A 338 -0.69 0.07 -12.91
N GLN A 339 -1.17 -1.15 -12.66
CA GLN A 339 -1.98 -1.92 -13.60
C GLN A 339 -3.28 -1.19 -14.00
N GLN A 340 -3.99 -0.60 -13.03
CA GLN A 340 -5.19 0.21 -13.32
C GLN A 340 -4.87 1.51 -14.06
N LEU A 341 -3.67 2.06 -13.90
CA LEU A 341 -3.26 3.28 -14.61
C LEU A 341 -2.87 2.99 -16.05
N GLN A 342 -2.24 1.85 -16.34
CA GLN A 342 -1.82 1.45 -17.69
C GLN A 342 -2.99 1.24 -18.66
N ILE A 343 -4.17 0.92 -18.14
CA ILE A 343 -5.38 0.76 -18.97
C ILE A 343 -6.09 2.10 -19.25
N ARG A 344 -5.64 3.20 -18.64
CA ARG A 344 -6.24 4.51 -18.88
C ARG A 344 -5.62 5.12 -20.13
N ASP A 345 -6.48 5.36 -21.11
CA ASP A 345 -6.15 6.27 -22.17
C ASP A 345 -6.54 7.71 -21.76
N ARG A 346 -5.67 8.66 -22.06
CA ARG A 346 -5.91 10.09 -21.86
C ARG A 346 -5.49 10.83 -23.13
N PRO A 347 -6.21 10.63 -24.23
CA PRO A 347 -5.94 11.37 -25.45
C PRO A 347 -6.22 12.87 -25.22
N ASP A 348 -5.59 13.73 -26.01
CA ASP A 348 -5.89 15.16 -26.09
C ASP A 348 -5.72 15.96 -24.78
N PHE A 349 -4.52 15.89 -24.17
CA PHE A 349 -4.14 16.61 -22.93
C PHE A 349 -4.11 18.15 -23.06
N GLN A 350 -5.28 18.78 -23.24
CA GLN A 350 -5.42 20.19 -23.67
C GLN A 350 -6.18 21.11 -22.70
N ASN A 351 -6.76 20.55 -21.62
CA ASN A 351 -7.63 21.28 -20.71
C ASN A 351 -6.98 21.35 -19.33
N LEU A 352 -6.69 22.58 -18.88
CA LEU A 352 -6.11 22.89 -17.58
C LEU A 352 -7.17 23.43 -16.63
N PHE A 353 -7.21 22.89 -15.43
CA PHE A 353 -7.76 23.57 -14.26
C PHE A 353 -6.60 24.00 -13.38
N ALA A 354 -6.56 25.26 -12.94
CA ALA A 354 -5.53 25.72 -12.04
C ALA A 354 -6.06 26.59 -10.90
N ILE A 355 -5.37 26.51 -9.76
CA ILE A 355 -5.53 27.42 -8.64
C ILE A 355 -4.26 28.25 -8.53
N GLN A 356 -4.44 29.56 -8.38
CA GLN A 356 -3.36 30.53 -8.37
C GLN A 356 -3.38 31.34 -7.08
N ASN A 357 -2.43 31.09 -6.18
CA ASN A 357 -2.12 31.92 -5.01
C ASN A 357 -3.32 32.24 -4.08
N PRO A 358 -4.07 31.26 -3.53
CA PRO A 358 -5.31 31.53 -2.81
C PRO A 358 -5.18 32.50 -1.63
N THR A 359 -4.03 32.49 -0.97
CA THR A 359 -3.68 33.30 0.21
C THR A 359 -3.03 34.64 -0.14
N GLY A 360 -2.60 34.83 -1.39
CA GLY A 360 -2.02 36.08 -1.88
C GLY A 360 -0.58 36.34 -1.42
N ASP A 361 0.06 35.42 -0.69
CA ASP A 361 1.39 35.56 -0.07
C ASP A 361 2.51 34.80 -0.83
N LEU A 362 2.18 34.15 -1.95
CA LEU A 362 3.13 33.39 -2.76
C LEU A 362 3.54 34.14 -4.04
N ASN A 363 4.57 35.00 -3.95
CA ASN A 363 4.92 35.98 -4.99
C ASN A 363 5.15 35.43 -6.42
N TYR A 364 5.62 34.19 -6.58
CA TYR A 364 5.98 33.63 -7.90
C TYR A 364 4.91 32.76 -8.54
N THR A 365 3.87 32.41 -7.79
CA THR A 365 2.80 31.50 -8.25
C THR A 365 1.96 32.11 -9.38
N ASP A 366 1.82 33.44 -9.41
CA ASP A 366 1.16 34.14 -10.50
C ASP A 366 1.89 33.92 -11.84
N LEU A 367 3.22 33.96 -11.83
CA LEU A 367 4.07 33.70 -13.01
C LEU A 367 4.05 32.22 -13.39
N GLU A 368 4.20 31.33 -12.40
CA GLU A 368 4.14 29.87 -12.59
C GLU A 368 2.88 29.44 -13.34
N VAL A 369 1.70 29.83 -12.84
CA VAL A 369 0.43 29.44 -13.43
C VAL A 369 0.26 30.03 -14.83
N GLN A 370 0.71 31.26 -15.07
CA GLN A 370 0.69 31.87 -16.40
C GLN A 370 1.56 31.11 -17.41
N VAL A 371 2.75 30.66 -16.99
CA VAL A 371 3.64 29.85 -17.84
C VAL A 371 3.00 28.49 -18.13
N ILE A 372 2.47 27.81 -17.11
CA ILE A 372 1.80 26.51 -17.28
C ILE A 372 0.60 26.64 -18.22
N GLN A 373 -0.22 27.68 -18.05
CA GLN A 373 -1.37 27.96 -18.90
C GLN A 373 -1.00 28.01 -20.40
N SER A 374 0.19 28.52 -20.74
CA SER A 374 0.62 28.65 -22.14
C SER A 374 0.79 27.32 -22.89
N TYR A 375 0.87 26.19 -22.18
CA TYR A 375 0.95 24.86 -22.76
C TYR A 375 -0.42 24.22 -23.05
N PHE A 376 -1.53 24.89 -22.73
CA PHE A 376 -2.89 24.34 -22.86
C PHE A 376 -3.78 25.24 -23.71
N ASN A 377 -4.64 24.62 -24.54
CA ASN A 377 -5.61 25.33 -25.36
C ASN A 377 -6.72 25.96 -24.52
N ASN A 378 -7.20 25.24 -23.51
CA ASN A 378 -8.26 25.71 -22.61
C ASN A 378 -7.75 25.70 -21.17
N ALA A 379 -8.01 26.79 -20.44
CA ALA A 379 -7.67 26.87 -19.02
C ALA A 379 -8.77 27.56 -18.22
N ASN A 380 -9.15 26.93 -17.11
CA ASN A 380 -9.95 27.57 -16.06
C ASN A 380 -9.03 27.82 -14.85
N ILE A 381 -8.92 29.09 -14.43
CA ILE A 381 -7.97 29.50 -13.39
C ILE A 381 -8.72 30.25 -12.29
N LEU A 382 -8.75 29.67 -11.10
CA LEU A 382 -9.24 30.33 -9.90
C LEU A 382 -8.10 31.12 -9.23
N LYS A 383 -8.21 32.44 -9.24
CA LYS A 383 -7.16 33.35 -8.76
C LYS A 383 -7.44 33.88 -7.37
N LYS A 384 -6.43 33.83 -6.49
CA LYS A 384 -6.40 34.48 -5.17
C LYS A 384 -7.67 34.18 -4.38
N SER A 385 -8.37 35.22 -3.91
CA SER A 385 -9.59 35.08 -3.11
C SER A 385 -10.74 34.33 -3.80
N ALA A 386 -10.71 34.15 -5.13
CA ALA A 386 -11.69 33.35 -5.85
C ALA A 386 -11.46 31.83 -5.72
N ALA A 387 -10.25 31.40 -5.34
CA ALA A 387 -9.87 29.99 -5.18
C ALA A 387 -10.39 29.40 -3.87
N THR A 388 -11.71 29.31 -3.75
CA THR A 388 -12.42 28.76 -2.59
C THR A 388 -12.77 27.29 -2.81
N LEU A 389 -13.03 26.55 -1.72
CA LEU A 389 -13.51 25.17 -1.81
C LEU A 389 -14.80 25.05 -2.63
N THR A 390 -15.72 26.00 -2.48
CA THR A 390 -16.97 26.05 -3.24
C THR A 390 -16.71 26.15 -4.74
N ALA A 391 -15.86 27.10 -5.16
CA ALA A 391 -15.56 27.29 -6.58
C ALA A 391 -14.89 26.07 -7.23
N ILE A 392 -14.06 25.33 -6.48
CA ILE A 392 -13.47 24.08 -6.95
C ILE A 392 -14.53 23.00 -7.13
N ASN A 393 -15.42 22.83 -6.13
CA ASN A 393 -16.50 21.86 -6.20
C ASN A 393 -17.47 22.14 -7.36
N ASP A 394 -17.64 23.41 -7.73
CA ASP A 394 -18.47 23.83 -8.87
C ASP A 394 -17.79 23.65 -10.23
N SER A 395 -16.48 23.38 -10.29
CA SER A 395 -15.71 23.40 -11.54
C SER A 395 -15.77 22.11 -12.37
N ASP A 396 -16.42 21.04 -11.91
CA ASP A 396 -16.39 19.68 -12.49
C ASP A 396 -14.98 19.23 -12.91
N LEU A 397 -14.14 18.93 -11.91
CA LEU A 397 -12.73 18.57 -12.14
C LEU A 397 -12.51 17.38 -13.09
N ASN A 398 -13.53 16.55 -13.33
CA ASN A 398 -13.40 15.39 -14.21
C ASN A 398 -13.31 15.76 -15.71
N THR A 399 -13.63 17.00 -16.09
CA THR A 399 -13.55 17.47 -17.48
C THR A 399 -12.16 17.99 -17.88
N TYR A 400 -11.23 18.10 -16.92
CA TYR A 400 -9.88 18.60 -17.17
C TYR A 400 -8.85 17.47 -17.22
N HIS A 401 -7.80 17.68 -18.01
CA HIS A 401 -6.72 16.72 -18.17
C HIS A 401 -5.60 16.95 -17.16
N CYS A 402 -5.36 18.22 -16.83
CA CYS A 402 -4.40 18.66 -15.81
C CYS A 402 -5.11 19.49 -14.75
N ALA A 403 -4.86 19.17 -13.48
CA ALA A 403 -5.27 20.00 -12.35
C ALA A 403 -4.02 20.47 -11.60
N HIS A 404 -3.76 21.78 -11.59
CA HIS A 404 -2.55 22.37 -11.02
C HIS A 404 -2.90 23.29 -9.84
N PHE A 405 -2.43 22.94 -8.65
CA PHE A 405 -2.72 23.67 -7.42
C PHE A 405 -1.48 24.42 -6.94
N SER A 406 -1.33 25.68 -7.34
CA SER A 406 -0.25 26.56 -6.88
C SER A 406 -0.68 27.28 -5.59
N CYS A 407 -0.56 26.57 -4.47
CA CYS A 407 -1.00 27.02 -3.15
C CYS A 407 -0.17 26.39 -2.01
N HIS A 408 -0.33 26.88 -0.79
CA HIS A 408 0.22 26.21 0.39
C HIS A 408 -0.45 24.86 0.62
N GLY A 409 0.31 23.93 1.20
CA GLY A 409 -0.18 22.64 1.67
C GLY A 409 0.37 22.33 3.05
N TYR A 410 -0.37 21.53 3.80
CA TYR A 410 0.06 20.99 5.09
C TYR A 410 -0.14 19.48 5.09
N PHE A 411 0.86 18.77 5.58
CA PHE A 411 0.83 17.32 5.74
C PHE A 411 0.77 16.93 7.22
N ASN A 412 -0.24 16.14 7.58
CA ASN A 412 -0.39 15.61 8.94
C ASN A 412 0.15 14.17 9.00
N LEU A 413 1.37 14.00 9.51
CA LEU A 413 2.01 12.69 9.66
C LEU A 413 1.21 11.68 10.49
N THR A 414 0.47 12.14 11.52
CA THR A 414 -0.27 11.25 12.42
C THR A 414 -1.62 10.83 11.90
N ASN A 415 -2.23 11.68 11.08
CA ASN A 415 -3.53 11.46 10.49
C ASN A 415 -3.50 12.04 9.08
N PRO A 416 -2.95 11.30 8.09
CA PRO A 416 -2.79 11.80 6.73
C PRO A 416 -4.10 12.30 6.10
N GLY A 417 -5.25 11.76 6.51
CA GLY A 417 -6.59 12.24 6.08
C GLY A 417 -6.98 13.63 6.59
N LYS A 418 -6.20 14.21 7.52
CA LYS A 418 -6.30 15.62 7.96
C LYS A 418 -5.27 16.53 7.30
N SER A 419 -4.49 16.03 6.34
CA SER A 419 -3.67 16.88 5.47
C SER A 419 -4.57 17.72 4.56
N ALA A 420 -4.11 18.89 4.16
CA ALA A 420 -4.96 19.82 3.41
C ALA A 420 -4.15 20.73 2.50
N LEU A 421 -4.80 21.19 1.42
CA LEU A 421 -4.40 22.37 0.66
C LEU A 421 -5.06 23.60 1.29
N ILE A 422 -4.34 24.72 1.33
CA ILE A 422 -4.85 25.97 1.90
C ILE A 422 -5.47 26.80 0.78
N LEU A 423 -6.79 26.93 0.84
CA LEU A 423 -7.61 27.67 -0.11
C LEU A 423 -8.00 29.04 0.44
N ALA A 424 -8.57 29.89 -0.42
CA ALA A 424 -9.11 31.18 -0.01
C ALA A 424 -10.19 31.00 1.06
N ASN A 425 -10.23 31.93 2.02
CA ASN A 425 -11.16 31.94 3.17
C ASN A 425 -10.99 30.77 4.16
N SER A 426 -9.90 29.99 4.05
CA SER A 426 -9.55 29.03 5.10
C SER A 426 -9.30 29.76 6.42
N PRO A 427 -9.82 29.28 7.58
CA PRO A 427 -9.54 29.92 8.85
C PRO A 427 -8.02 29.95 9.09
N PRO A 428 -7.47 31.02 9.69
CA PRO A 428 -6.05 31.08 10.01
C PRO A 428 -5.73 30.00 11.03
N GLN A 429 -5.27 28.84 10.55
CA GLN A 429 -4.74 27.83 11.44
C GLN A 429 -3.41 28.37 11.97
N LYS A 430 -3.31 28.51 13.29
CA LYS A 430 -2.00 28.46 13.93
C LYS A 430 -1.39 27.15 13.50
N TYR A 431 -0.32 27.22 12.70
CA TYR A 431 0.47 26.07 12.28
C TYR A 431 0.97 25.33 13.52
N GLN A 432 0.16 24.45 14.09
CA GLN A 432 0.62 23.46 15.03
C GLN A 432 1.32 22.40 14.18
N GLN A 433 2.56 22.70 13.78
CA GLN A 433 3.54 21.65 13.56
C GLN A 433 3.48 20.81 14.83
N THR A 434 2.85 19.63 14.74
CA THR A 434 2.67 18.79 15.92
C THR A 434 4.07 18.29 16.26
N PRO A 435 4.73 18.76 17.34
CA PRO A 435 6.14 18.46 17.57
C PRO A 435 6.29 16.99 17.95
N ILE A 436 7.36 16.38 17.41
CA ILE A 436 8.14 15.16 17.73
C ILE A 436 7.52 13.96 18.47
N LEU A 437 6.54 14.09 19.37
CA LEU A 437 6.06 12.95 20.16
C LEU A 437 5.59 11.76 19.30
N ASN A 438 5.35 12.00 18.00
CA ASN A 438 4.85 11.02 17.04
C ASN A 438 5.89 10.32 16.16
N ALA A 439 7.14 10.77 16.00
CA ALA A 439 8.13 9.97 15.23
C ALA A 439 8.44 8.64 15.95
N THR A 440 8.51 8.71 17.28
CA THR A 440 8.55 7.53 18.17
C THR A 440 7.27 6.72 18.05
N LEU A 441 6.10 7.37 17.95
CA LEU A 441 4.78 6.75 17.87
C LEU A 441 4.47 6.12 16.50
N ILE A 442 5.06 6.59 15.40
CA ILE A 442 5.05 5.93 14.08
C ILE A 442 5.87 4.64 14.19
N CYS A 443 7.11 4.73 14.70
CA CYS A 443 7.92 3.54 14.94
C CYS A 443 7.33 2.58 16.01
N GLU A 444 6.56 3.08 16.99
CA GLU A 444 5.99 2.27 18.09
C GLU A 444 4.59 1.73 17.81
N LYS A 445 3.69 2.50 17.19
CA LYS A 445 2.41 1.97 16.67
C LYS A 445 2.66 0.93 15.60
N GLU A 446 3.73 1.08 14.82
CA GLU A 446 4.07 0.10 13.79
C GLU A 446 4.91 -1.07 14.35
N LYS A 447 5.70 -0.90 15.42
CA LYS A 447 6.15 -2.04 16.25
C LYS A 447 5.00 -2.83 16.87
N LEU A 448 3.82 -2.22 17.04
CA LEU A 448 2.59 -2.91 17.44
C LEU A 448 1.84 -3.52 16.24
N MET A 449 2.11 -3.08 15.00
CA MET A 449 1.62 -3.70 13.76
C MET A 449 2.54 -4.81 13.21
N ILE A 450 3.79 -4.89 13.68
CA ILE A 450 4.83 -5.85 13.27
C ILE A 450 5.02 -6.93 14.32
#